data_AF-A0A0G0WMA3-F1
#
_entry.id   AF-A0A0G0WMA3-F1
#
_cell.length_a   1.000
_cell.length_b   1.000
_cell.length_c   1.000
_cell.angle_alpha   90.00
_cell.angle_beta   90.00
_cell.angle_gamma   90.00
#
_symmetry.space_group_name_H-M   'P 1'
#
loop_
_entity.id
_entity.type
_entity.pdbx_description
1 polymer ?
#
loop_
_entity_poly.entity_id
_entity_poly.type
_entity_poly.pdbx_seq_one_letter_code
_entity_poly.pdbx_strand_id
1 'polypeptide(L)'
;MLKLVVPAILILFFGAFYLKFSSNQELIVPQSSTNSLPPVTIPISTPTPTLPPAPPSKIIPKTIQVFQTFNNCGPAALSMALSYFGINETQQTLGQALRPFQNPQGDNDDKSVTLDELAKKAEGYRLLTYHRPAGDIEKLKLFIANDMPVITRTWLKLNDDIGHYRLIRGYDDNSRQIIQDDSLQGADLKYSYEDFLKLWQGFNYEYLVLVPKEKQDIVEQILGQDLDEKIAWEKALQIAQKELKDDQNNIFTKFNISVAYYYLGDYQKTVQFFEEVEGKLPFRTLWYQIEPILAYQKLKNYERVFALTDQILNKYNRAFSELYQIRGEIYQDQGKNDLAQEEFAKARFYK
;
A
#
# COMPACT_ATOMS: atom_id res chain seq x y z
N MET A 1 -6.11 -38.62 70.61
CA MET A 1 -7.06 -37.53 70.96
C MET A 1 -7.11 -36.57 69.77
N LEU A 2 -8.10 -36.73 68.89
CA LEU A 2 -9.26 -35.85 68.73
C LEU A 2 -8.88 -34.43 68.22
N LYS A 3 -8.87 -34.25 66.89
CA LYS A 3 -9.88 -33.51 66.06
C LYS A 3 -9.71 -31.98 66.10
N LEU A 4 -9.48 -31.31 64.97
CA LEU A 4 -10.51 -30.80 64.05
C LEU A 4 -9.90 -29.89 62.97
N VAL A 5 -10.31 -30.12 61.72
CA VAL A 5 -10.18 -29.26 60.54
C VAL A 5 -11.49 -28.48 60.39
N VAL A 6 -11.47 -27.16 60.15
CA VAL A 6 -12.56 -26.42 59.45
C VAL A 6 -11.97 -25.18 58.73
N PRO A 7 -12.38 -24.87 57.48
CA PRO A 7 -11.85 -23.78 56.64
C PRO A 7 -12.64 -22.47 56.77
N ALA A 8 -12.03 -21.35 56.36
CA ALA A 8 -12.66 -20.04 56.30
C ALA A 8 -13.55 -19.88 55.04
N ILE A 9 -14.80 -19.50 55.27
CA ILE A 9 -15.88 -19.32 54.30
C ILE A 9 -15.99 -17.83 53.91
N LEU A 10 -16.11 -17.58 52.60
CA LEU A 10 -16.56 -16.32 51.99
C LEU A 10 -18.07 -16.11 52.25
N ILE A 11 -18.48 -14.92 52.71
CA ILE A 11 -19.89 -14.50 52.69
C ILE A 11 -20.01 -13.08 52.11
N LEU A 12 -20.75 -13.00 51.01
CA LEU A 12 -21.31 -11.81 50.35
C LEU A 12 -22.41 -11.19 51.21
N PHE A 13 -22.42 -9.86 51.36
CA PHE A 13 -23.56 -9.12 51.91
C PHE A 13 -24.27 -8.31 50.81
N PHE A 14 -25.48 -8.75 50.47
CA PHE A 14 -26.50 -7.97 49.77
C PHE A 14 -27.36 -7.27 50.83
N GLY A 15 -27.48 -5.94 50.77
CA GLY A 15 -28.35 -5.16 51.64
C GLY A 15 -29.31 -4.30 50.82
N ALA A 16 -30.54 -4.78 50.65
CA ALA A 16 -31.66 -4.03 50.10
C ALA A 16 -32.29 -3.16 51.20
N PHE A 17 -32.48 -1.86 50.95
CA PHE A 17 -33.25 -0.98 51.83
C PHE A 17 -34.62 -0.69 51.19
N TYR A 18 -35.66 -1.24 51.80
CA TYR A 18 -37.06 -0.89 51.55
C TYR A 18 -37.54 -0.05 52.74
N LEU A 19 -37.99 1.17 52.49
CA LEU A 19 -38.83 1.93 53.41
C LEU A 19 -40.12 2.31 52.68
N LYS A 20 -41.24 1.96 53.30
CA LYS A 20 -42.61 2.18 52.84
C LYS A 20 -43.36 2.96 53.93
N PHE A 21 -44.44 3.61 53.51
CA PHE A 21 -45.46 4.39 54.25
C PHE A 21 -45.22 5.91 54.23
N SER A 22 -46.21 6.78 53.99
CA SER A 22 -47.66 6.61 53.81
C SER A 22 -48.19 7.77 52.96
N SER A 23 -49.32 7.53 52.31
CA SER A 23 -50.01 8.35 51.32
C SER A 23 -50.86 9.51 51.89
N ASN A 24 -51.16 10.44 50.98
CA ASN A 24 -52.27 11.40 50.92
C ASN A 24 -52.04 12.79 51.53
N GLN A 25 -51.74 13.78 50.68
CA GLN A 25 -52.75 14.79 50.32
C GLN A 25 -52.34 15.70 49.14
N GLU A 26 -53.36 15.98 48.32
CA GLU A 26 -53.56 17.07 47.36
C GLU A 26 -52.79 17.10 46.02
N LEU A 27 -53.55 16.76 44.97
CA LEU A 27 -53.23 17.01 43.56
C LEU A 27 -53.35 18.51 43.25
N ILE A 28 -52.21 19.20 43.20
CA ILE A 28 -52.11 20.51 42.54
C ILE A 28 -51.94 20.24 41.04
N VAL A 29 -52.90 20.68 40.24
CA VAL A 29 -52.82 20.65 38.77
C VAL A 29 -51.78 21.69 38.31
N PRO A 30 -50.66 21.31 37.67
CA PRO A 30 -49.73 22.29 37.12
C PRO A 30 -50.34 22.88 35.84
N GLN A 31 -50.39 24.21 35.77
CA GLN A 31 -50.71 24.94 34.54
C GLN A 31 -49.65 24.64 33.48
N SER A 32 -50.09 24.15 32.32
CA SER A 32 -49.24 23.93 31.14
C SER A 32 -48.74 25.26 30.57
N SER A 33 -47.51 25.65 30.90
CA SER A 33 -46.76 26.66 30.16
C SER A 33 -46.14 26.02 28.92
N THR A 34 -46.68 26.30 27.74
CA THR A 34 -46.08 25.90 26.46
C THR A 34 -44.87 26.79 26.15
N ASN A 35 -43.71 26.43 26.68
CA ASN A 35 -42.43 26.90 26.14
C ASN A 35 -42.12 26.08 24.89
N SER A 36 -42.45 26.61 23.71
CA SER A 36 -41.96 26.05 22.45
C SER A 36 -40.46 26.31 22.35
N LEU A 37 -39.66 25.25 22.46
CA LEU A 37 -38.24 25.30 22.07
C LEU A 37 -38.14 25.71 20.60
N PRO A 38 -37.20 26.58 20.21
CA PRO A 38 -36.97 26.89 18.81
C PRO A 38 -36.59 25.61 18.06
N PRO A 39 -37.05 25.41 16.82
CA PRO A 39 -36.69 24.24 16.03
C PRO A 39 -35.16 24.20 15.85
N VAL A 40 -34.56 23.10 16.29
CA VAL A 40 -33.16 22.78 16.00
C VAL A 40 -33.06 22.61 14.49
N THR A 41 -32.51 23.61 13.81
CA THR A 41 -32.10 23.49 12.41
C THR A 41 -30.95 22.50 12.35
N ILE A 42 -31.25 21.24 11.99
CA ILE A 42 -30.24 20.29 11.57
C ILE A 42 -29.57 20.91 10.33
N PRO A 43 -28.25 21.11 10.30
CA PRO A 43 -27.58 21.53 9.08
C PRO A 43 -27.87 20.46 8.02
N ILE A 44 -28.63 20.85 6.99
CA ILE A 44 -28.82 20.03 5.80
C ILE A 44 -27.41 19.86 5.22
N SER A 45 -26.89 18.62 5.25
CA SER A 45 -25.66 18.28 4.55
C SER A 45 -25.87 18.64 3.09
N THR A 46 -25.22 19.70 2.62
CA THR A 46 -25.16 20.04 1.20
C THR A 46 -24.68 18.78 0.49
N PRO A 47 -25.40 18.25 -0.52
CA PRO A 47 -24.94 17.07 -1.23
C PRO A 47 -23.57 17.40 -1.81
N THR A 48 -22.54 16.69 -1.36
CA THR A 48 -21.21 16.79 -1.97
C THR A 48 -21.39 16.47 -3.45
N PRO A 49 -21.01 17.37 -4.38
CA PRO A 49 -21.19 17.12 -5.80
C PRO A 49 -20.49 15.81 -6.16
N THR A 50 -21.26 14.85 -6.67
CA THR A 50 -20.73 13.57 -7.13
C THR A 50 -19.89 13.80 -8.38
N LEU A 51 -18.69 13.23 -8.43
CA LEU A 51 -17.81 13.31 -9.59
C LEU A 51 -18.52 12.77 -10.85
N PRO A 52 -18.44 13.46 -12.01
CA PRO A 52 -19.05 12.96 -13.24
C PRO A 52 -18.43 11.62 -13.65
N PRO A 53 -19.20 10.75 -14.33
CA PRO A 53 -18.65 9.51 -14.86
C PRO A 53 -17.56 9.80 -15.90
N ALA A 54 -16.57 8.90 -15.96
CA ALA A 54 -15.53 8.98 -16.98
C ALA A 54 -16.14 8.84 -18.39
N PRO A 55 -15.69 9.59 -19.40
CA PRO A 55 -16.14 9.42 -20.79
C PRO A 55 -15.76 8.02 -21.32
N PRO A 56 -16.37 7.51 -22.41
CA PRO A 56 -16.05 6.17 -22.95
C PRO A 56 -14.59 5.99 -23.38
N SER A 57 -13.89 7.07 -23.71
CA SER A 57 -12.46 7.04 -23.97
C SER A 57 -11.84 8.38 -23.61
N LYS A 58 -10.59 8.34 -23.15
CA LYS A 58 -9.76 9.53 -22.96
C LYS A 58 -8.30 9.15 -23.07
N ILE A 59 -7.51 10.04 -23.67
CA ILE A 59 -6.06 9.93 -23.73
C ILE A 59 -5.49 11.29 -23.35
N ILE A 60 -4.70 11.35 -22.29
CA ILE A 60 -3.92 12.55 -21.97
C ILE A 60 -2.79 12.64 -23.01
N PRO A 61 -2.62 13.79 -23.69
CA PRO A 61 -1.54 13.98 -24.65
C PRO A 61 -0.17 13.69 -24.03
N LYS A 62 0.65 12.90 -24.71
CA LYS A 62 2.01 12.56 -24.25
C LYS A 62 2.88 13.81 -24.23
N THR A 63 3.60 14.00 -23.13
CA THR A 63 4.55 15.10 -22.92
C THR A 63 5.96 14.73 -23.39
N ILE A 64 6.55 13.68 -22.81
CA ILE A 64 7.89 13.16 -23.14
C ILE A 64 7.87 11.63 -23.16
N GLN A 65 8.87 11.03 -23.80
CA GLN A 65 9.20 9.61 -23.67
C GLN A 65 10.60 9.50 -23.08
N VAL A 66 10.76 8.70 -22.02
CA VAL A 66 12.06 8.45 -21.38
C VAL A 66 12.40 6.97 -21.51
N PHE A 67 13.53 6.64 -22.15
CA PHE A 67 14.04 5.27 -22.19
C PHE A 67 14.96 5.04 -21.00
N GLN A 68 14.69 4.02 -20.19
CA GLN A 68 15.42 3.79 -18.94
C GLN A 68 16.88 3.39 -19.19
N THR A 69 17.75 3.80 -18.26
CA THR A 69 19.01 3.11 -18.02
C THR A 69 18.78 1.81 -17.24
N PHE A 70 19.84 1.03 -17.02
CA PHE A 70 19.75 -0.28 -16.36
C PHE A 70 19.03 -0.19 -15.00
N ASN A 71 18.03 -1.05 -14.77
CA ASN A 71 17.17 -1.07 -13.57
C ASN A 71 16.51 0.26 -13.18
N ASN A 72 16.40 1.22 -14.11
CA ASN A 72 15.94 2.57 -13.81
C ASN A 72 14.46 2.82 -14.18
N CYS A 73 13.65 1.76 -14.31
CA CYS A 73 12.24 1.86 -14.71
C CYS A 73 11.42 2.76 -13.78
N GLY A 74 11.62 2.68 -12.47
CA GLY A 74 10.93 3.54 -11.49
C GLY A 74 11.26 5.03 -11.66
N PRO A 75 12.55 5.43 -11.58
CA PRO A 75 12.96 6.81 -11.84
C PRO A 75 12.59 7.34 -13.22
N ALA A 76 12.63 6.49 -14.27
CA ALA A 76 12.17 6.87 -15.61
C ALA A 76 10.65 7.10 -15.67
N ALA A 77 9.85 6.23 -15.04
CA ALA A 77 8.40 6.40 -14.94
C ALA A 77 8.03 7.66 -14.16
N LEU A 78 8.71 7.94 -13.04
CA LEU A 78 8.51 9.16 -12.28
C LEU A 78 8.90 10.41 -13.08
N SER A 79 10.02 10.38 -13.83
CA SER A 79 10.40 11.47 -14.75
C SER A 79 9.30 11.76 -15.78
N MET A 80 8.75 10.72 -16.42
CA MET A 80 7.64 10.86 -17.36
C MET A 80 6.39 11.43 -16.66
N ALA A 81 6.03 10.94 -15.47
CA ALA A 81 4.86 11.42 -14.73
C ALA A 81 4.98 12.89 -14.31
N LEU A 82 6.14 13.32 -13.80
CA LEU A 82 6.41 14.70 -13.39
C LEU A 82 6.23 15.70 -14.54
N SER A 83 6.56 15.29 -15.76
CA SER A 83 6.45 16.17 -16.93
C SER A 83 5.01 16.62 -17.25
N TYR A 84 3.98 15.87 -16.82
CA TYR A 84 2.57 16.27 -16.97
C TYR A 84 2.20 17.50 -16.12
N PHE A 85 3.06 17.85 -15.15
CA PHE A 85 2.92 19.01 -14.30
C PHE A 85 3.95 20.11 -14.63
N GLY A 86 4.59 20.02 -15.80
CA GLY A 86 5.63 20.96 -16.23
C GLY A 86 6.96 20.82 -15.49
N ILE A 87 7.15 19.73 -14.73
CA ILE A 87 8.37 19.47 -13.97
C ILE A 87 9.31 18.62 -14.82
N ASN A 88 10.40 19.24 -15.28
CA ASN A 88 11.42 18.60 -16.10
C ASN A 88 12.55 18.01 -15.24
N GLU A 89 12.26 16.94 -14.50
CA GLU A 89 13.27 16.20 -13.76
C GLU A 89 13.75 14.98 -14.55
N THR A 90 15.06 14.76 -14.61
CA THR A 90 15.64 13.66 -15.38
C THR A 90 15.63 12.34 -14.61
N GLN A 91 15.54 11.22 -15.33
CA GLN A 91 15.72 9.89 -14.71
C GLN A 91 17.09 9.73 -14.03
N GLN A 92 18.11 10.50 -14.45
CA GLN A 92 19.45 10.45 -13.87
C GLN A 92 19.44 11.07 -12.48
N THR A 93 18.88 12.27 -12.34
CA THR A 93 18.72 12.94 -11.03
C THR A 93 17.88 12.09 -10.09
N LEU A 94 16.75 11.57 -10.58
CA LEU A 94 15.86 10.72 -9.77
C LEU A 94 16.54 9.41 -9.40
N GLY A 95 17.24 8.77 -10.35
CA GLY A 95 18.00 7.56 -10.09
C GLY A 95 19.08 7.77 -9.03
N GLN A 96 19.85 8.86 -9.12
CA GLN A 96 20.87 9.19 -8.10
C GLN A 96 20.27 9.41 -6.71
N ALA A 97 19.05 9.93 -6.62
CA ALA A 97 18.38 10.16 -5.35
C ALA A 97 17.70 8.92 -4.75
N LEU A 98 17.20 8.02 -5.61
CA LEU A 98 16.40 6.87 -5.19
C LEU A 98 17.22 5.58 -5.10
N ARG A 99 18.21 5.43 -5.98
CA ARG A 99 19.09 4.27 -6.16
C ARG A 99 20.51 4.76 -6.45
N PRO A 100 21.25 5.36 -5.50
CA PRO A 100 22.54 5.96 -5.80
C PRO A 100 23.60 4.94 -6.25
N PHE A 101 23.51 3.68 -5.79
CA PHE A 101 24.43 2.63 -6.19
C PHE A 101 24.01 1.97 -7.52
N GLN A 102 24.32 2.64 -8.63
CA GLN A 102 24.00 2.18 -9.99
C GLN A 102 25.23 1.61 -10.69
N ASN A 103 25.10 0.41 -11.25
CA ASN A 103 26.10 -0.19 -12.12
C ASN A 103 25.55 -0.22 -13.56
N PRO A 104 26.27 0.33 -14.56
CA PRO A 104 25.84 0.30 -15.96
C PRO A 104 25.56 -1.11 -16.53
N GLN A 105 26.19 -2.15 -15.96
CA GLN A 105 25.99 -3.55 -16.33
C GLN A 105 25.03 -4.30 -15.40
N GLY A 106 24.56 -3.65 -14.33
CA GLY A 106 23.68 -4.27 -13.35
C GLY A 106 24.36 -5.28 -12.43
N ASP A 107 25.68 -5.32 -12.32
CA ASP A 107 26.32 -6.21 -11.35
C ASP A 107 26.23 -5.60 -9.95
N ASN A 108 25.47 -6.28 -9.08
CA ASN A 108 25.28 -5.91 -7.68
C ASN A 108 24.83 -4.47 -7.43
N ASP A 109 24.21 -3.83 -8.43
CA ASP A 109 23.49 -2.57 -8.24
C ASP A 109 22.27 -2.77 -7.35
N ASP A 110 21.78 -1.67 -6.79
CA ASP A 110 20.43 -1.65 -6.25
C ASP A 110 19.52 -2.14 -7.41
N LYS A 111 18.44 -2.89 -7.19
CA LYS A 111 17.63 -3.48 -8.29
C LYS A 111 16.28 -2.83 -8.55
N SER A 112 15.70 -2.17 -7.57
CA SER A 112 14.37 -1.58 -7.73
C SER A 112 14.19 -0.41 -6.79
N VAL A 113 13.06 0.26 -6.92
CA VAL A 113 12.50 1.19 -5.94
C VAL A 113 11.06 0.77 -5.71
N THR A 114 10.52 1.10 -4.56
CA THR A 114 9.11 0.92 -4.23
C THR A 114 8.26 2.09 -4.72
N LEU A 115 6.94 1.90 -4.81
CA LEU A 115 6.01 3.00 -5.10
C LEU A 115 6.02 4.05 -3.98
N ASP A 116 6.22 3.64 -2.73
CA ASP A 116 6.34 4.55 -1.58
C ASP A 116 7.56 5.47 -1.70
N GLU A 117 8.71 4.95 -2.14
CA GLU A 117 9.89 5.79 -2.38
C GLU A 117 9.65 6.79 -3.53
N LEU A 118 8.98 6.35 -4.61
CA LEU A 118 8.60 7.25 -5.70
C LEU A 118 7.63 8.34 -5.21
N ALA A 119 6.62 7.96 -4.42
CA ALA A 119 5.68 8.88 -3.80
C ALA A 119 6.41 9.90 -2.93
N LYS A 120 7.26 9.43 -2.01
CA LYS A 120 8.02 10.29 -1.11
C LYS A 120 8.94 11.26 -1.86
N LYS A 121 9.57 10.80 -2.94
CA LYS A 121 10.40 11.65 -3.79
C LYS A 121 9.56 12.70 -4.52
N ALA A 122 8.36 12.35 -4.97
CA ALA A 122 7.47 13.25 -5.68
C ALA A 122 6.92 14.39 -4.79
N GLU A 123 6.74 14.17 -3.49
CA GLU A 123 6.37 15.23 -2.52
C GLU A 123 7.34 16.43 -2.57
N GLY A 124 8.63 16.18 -2.84
CA GLY A 124 9.66 17.21 -2.98
C GLY A 124 9.41 18.20 -4.12
N TYR A 125 8.52 17.86 -5.06
CA TYR A 125 8.11 18.72 -6.17
C TYR A 125 6.76 19.43 -5.91
N ARG A 126 6.32 19.50 -4.65
CA ARG A 126 5.05 20.15 -4.22
C ARG A 126 3.79 19.51 -4.79
N LEU A 127 3.87 18.21 -5.10
CA LEU A 127 2.72 17.38 -5.47
C LEU A 127 2.26 16.61 -4.25
N LEU A 128 0.95 16.43 -4.11
CA LEU A 128 0.39 15.43 -3.21
C LEU A 128 0.54 14.05 -3.88
N THR A 129 0.66 13.01 -3.08
CA THR A 129 0.85 11.65 -3.58
C THR A 129 -0.10 10.68 -2.91
N TYR A 130 -0.72 9.82 -3.70
CA TYR A 130 -1.59 8.76 -3.21
C TYR A 130 -1.12 7.44 -3.79
N HIS A 131 -0.48 6.63 -2.95
CA HIS A 131 -0.13 5.24 -3.24
C HIS A 131 -1.16 4.33 -2.58
N ARG A 132 -1.87 3.50 -3.34
CA ARG A 132 -2.90 2.59 -2.81
C ARG A 132 -2.88 1.25 -3.53
N PRO A 133 -3.25 0.15 -2.84
CA PRO A 133 -3.55 -1.13 -3.47
C PRO A 133 -4.97 -1.13 -4.04
N ALA A 134 -5.45 -2.29 -4.52
CA ALA A 134 -6.84 -2.49 -4.94
C ALA A 134 -7.31 -1.51 -6.02
N GLY A 135 -6.41 -1.14 -6.92
CA GLY A 135 -6.75 -0.44 -8.15
C GLY A 135 -7.60 -1.31 -9.07
N ASP A 136 -8.38 -0.65 -9.92
CA ASP A 136 -9.23 -1.28 -10.92
C ASP A 136 -9.32 -0.39 -12.16
N ILE A 137 -9.84 -0.93 -13.26
CA ILE A 137 -9.94 -0.20 -14.53
C ILE A 137 -10.80 1.06 -14.38
N GLU A 138 -11.90 1.02 -13.62
CA GLU A 138 -12.79 2.17 -13.44
C GLU A 138 -12.10 3.31 -12.69
N LYS A 139 -11.30 2.97 -11.66
CA LYS A 139 -10.51 3.94 -10.92
C LYS A 139 -9.43 4.58 -11.80
N LEU A 140 -8.74 3.78 -12.62
CA LEU A 140 -7.79 4.33 -13.60
C LEU A 140 -8.50 5.30 -14.56
N LYS A 141 -9.68 4.94 -15.09
CA LYS A 141 -10.47 5.83 -15.95
C LYS A 141 -10.81 7.15 -15.28
N LEU A 142 -11.22 7.13 -14.00
CA LEU A 142 -11.54 8.35 -13.26
C LEU A 142 -10.32 9.27 -13.09
N PHE A 143 -9.14 8.72 -12.81
CA PHE A 143 -7.91 9.53 -12.76
C PHE A 143 -7.56 10.12 -14.13
N ILE A 144 -7.60 9.32 -15.19
CA ILE A 144 -7.34 9.79 -16.55
C ILE A 144 -8.38 10.85 -16.98
N ALA A 145 -9.67 10.62 -16.70
CA ALA A 145 -10.78 11.55 -16.95
C ALA A 145 -10.55 12.93 -16.34
N ASN A 146 -9.75 13.00 -15.27
CA ASN A 146 -9.38 14.23 -14.56
C ASN A 146 -7.92 14.64 -14.79
N ASP A 147 -7.28 14.20 -15.89
CA ASP A 147 -5.94 14.59 -16.33
C ASP A 147 -4.86 14.32 -15.28
N MET A 148 -4.91 13.13 -14.68
CA MET A 148 -3.91 12.61 -13.76
C MET A 148 -3.42 11.26 -14.28
N PRO A 149 -2.24 11.19 -14.92
CA PRO A 149 -1.66 9.91 -15.30
C PRO A 149 -1.30 9.10 -14.04
N VAL A 150 -1.30 7.78 -14.17
CA VAL A 150 -1.14 6.86 -13.04
C VAL A 150 0.10 6.00 -13.25
N ILE A 151 0.99 5.96 -12.25
CA ILE A 151 2.12 5.03 -12.24
C ILE A 151 1.64 3.72 -11.64
N THR A 152 1.88 2.59 -12.30
CA THR A 152 1.58 1.26 -11.76
C THR A 152 2.82 0.39 -11.77
N ARG A 153 2.82 -0.61 -10.87
CA ARG A 153 3.84 -1.65 -10.83
C ARG A 153 3.26 -2.95 -11.35
N THR A 154 3.91 -3.54 -12.35
CA THR A 154 3.43 -4.76 -13.02
C THR A 154 4.56 -5.74 -13.25
N TRP A 155 4.26 -6.97 -13.65
CA TRP A 155 5.25 -7.80 -14.33
C TRP A 155 5.59 -7.18 -15.70
N LEU A 156 6.84 -7.30 -16.13
CA LEU A 156 7.27 -6.80 -17.44
C LEU A 156 6.50 -7.51 -18.57
N LYS A 157 6.39 -8.85 -18.47
CA LYS A 157 5.63 -9.72 -19.35
C LYS A 157 4.88 -10.76 -18.52
N LEU A 158 3.89 -11.40 -19.14
CA LEU A 158 3.17 -12.51 -18.50
C LEU A 158 4.15 -13.66 -18.24
N ASN A 159 4.09 -14.25 -17.04
CA ASN A 159 4.98 -15.33 -16.58
C ASN A 159 6.47 -14.95 -16.49
N ASP A 160 6.79 -13.65 -16.45
CA ASP A 160 8.15 -13.15 -16.18
C ASP A 160 8.40 -13.05 -14.66
N ASP A 161 9.64 -12.80 -14.25
CA ASP A 161 10.03 -12.52 -12.87
C ASP A 161 10.64 -11.13 -12.67
N ILE A 162 10.49 -10.27 -13.68
CA ILE A 162 10.96 -8.89 -13.68
C ILE A 162 9.78 -7.96 -13.37
N GLY A 163 9.81 -7.34 -12.19
CA GLY A 163 8.92 -6.25 -11.83
C GLY A 163 9.27 -4.99 -12.62
N HIS A 164 8.25 -4.24 -13.03
CA HIS A 164 8.39 -3.13 -13.96
C HIS A 164 7.40 -2.00 -13.65
N TYR A 165 7.74 -0.79 -14.11
CA TYR A 165 6.89 0.39 -13.94
C TYR A 165 6.29 0.82 -15.27
N ARG A 166 5.01 1.20 -15.22
CA ARG A 166 4.25 1.66 -16.39
C ARG A 166 3.56 2.98 -16.05
N LEU A 167 3.48 3.88 -17.03
CA LEU A 167 2.74 5.14 -16.91
C LEU A 167 1.45 5.04 -17.72
N ILE A 168 0.32 4.92 -17.04
CA ILE A 168 -1.00 4.88 -17.65
C ILE A 168 -1.47 6.30 -17.91
N ARG A 169 -1.90 6.59 -19.13
CA ARG A 169 -2.38 7.93 -19.51
C ARG A 169 -3.65 7.94 -20.36
N GLY A 170 -4.17 6.77 -20.71
CA GLY A 170 -5.36 6.69 -21.53
C GLY A 170 -6.09 5.36 -21.42
N TYR A 171 -7.32 5.38 -21.91
CA TYR A 171 -8.18 4.21 -22.05
C TYR A 171 -9.20 4.40 -23.17
N ASP A 172 -9.75 3.29 -23.65
CA ASP A 172 -10.84 3.26 -24.64
C ASP A 172 -11.76 2.06 -24.38
N ASP A 173 -13.01 2.31 -24.01
CA ASP A 173 -14.00 1.27 -23.72
C ASP A 173 -14.55 0.57 -24.95
N ASN A 174 -14.48 1.20 -26.13
CA ASN A 174 -14.93 0.55 -27.36
C ASN A 174 -13.98 -0.58 -27.74
N SER A 175 -12.68 -0.37 -27.55
CA SER A 175 -11.64 -1.36 -27.82
C SER A 175 -11.21 -2.14 -26.57
N ARG A 176 -11.70 -1.77 -25.37
CA ARG A 176 -11.33 -2.31 -24.05
C ARG A 176 -9.83 -2.27 -23.81
N GLN A 177 -9.21 -1.12 -24.03
CA GLN A 177 -7.75 -0.96 -23.98
C GLN A 177 -7.31 0.10 -22.99
N ILE A 178 -6.25 -0.20 -22.24
CA ILE A 178 -5.41 0.77 -21.54
C ILE A 178 -4.33 1.26 -22.52
N ILE A 179 -4.02 2.55 -22.45
CA ILE A 179 -2.95 3.21 -23.20
C ILE A 179 -1.89 3.71 -22.22
N GLN A 180 -0.66 3.27 -22.44
CA GLN A 180 0.44 3.51 -21.53
C GLN A 180 1.74 3.82 -22.26
N ASP A 181 2.63 4.51 -21.55
CA ASP A 181 4.01 4.71 -21.96
C ASP A 181 4.92 3.92 -21.00
N ASP A 182 5.98 3.34 -21.55
CA ASP A 182 6.87 2.41 -20.88
C ASP A 182 8.33 2.77 -21.17
N SER A 183 9.16 2.78 -20.14
CA SER A 183 10.55 3.20 -20.27
C SER A 183 11.46 2.19 -20.97
N LEU A 184 11.01 0.97 -21.18
CA LEU A 184 11.73 -0.07 -21.92
C LEU A 184 11.08 -0.34 -23.29
N GLN A 185 9.75 -0.41 -23.33
CA GLN A 185 8.99 -0.80 -24.52
C GLN A 185 8.57 0.38 -25.41
N GLY A 186 8.67 1.62 -24.92
CA GLY A 186 8.32 2.83 -25.66
C GLY A 186 6.91 3.37 -25.35
N ALA A 187 6.43 4.27 -26.20
CA ALA A 187 5.21 5.02 -25.99
C ALA A 187 3.99 4.40 -26.68
N ASP A 188 2.80 4.89 -26.32
CA ASP A 188 1.53 4.62 -27.03
C ASP A 188 1.16 3.13 -27.09
N LEU A 189 1.60 2.36 -26.09
CA LEU A 189 1.35 0.93 -25.99
C LEU A 189 -0.11 0.69 -25.60
N LYS A 190 -0.77 -0.23 -26.31
CA LYS A 190 -2.18 -0.59 -26.11
C LYS A 190 -2.29 -2.00 -25.61
N TYR A 191 -2.82 -2.15 -24.41
CA TYR A 191 -3.02 -3.45 -23.75
C TYR A 191 -4.51 -3.63 -23.53
N SER A 192 -5.03 -4.84 -23.75
CA SER A 192 -6.40 -5.14 -23.33
C SER A 192 -6.53 -4.94 -21.82
N TYR A 193 -7.72 -4.58 -21.33
CA TYR A 193 -7.98 -4.50 -19.90
C TYR A 193 -7.61 -5.80 -19.19
N GLU A 194 -7.92 -6.93 -19.80
CA GLU A 194 -7.65 -8.26 -19.25
C GLU A 194 -6.15 -8.55 -19.17
N ASP A 195 -5.37 -8.24 -20.20
CA ASP A 195 -3.93 -8.50 -20.18
C ASP A 195 -3.19 -7.54 -19.26
N PHE A 196 -3.62 -6.28 -19.18
CA PHE A 196 -3.09 -5.34 -18.20
C PHE A 196 -3.34 -5.83 -16.76
N LEU A 197 -4.58 -6.26 -16.44
CA LEU A 197 -4.92 -6.77 -15.11
C LEU A 197 -4.10 -8.01 -14.73
N LYS A 198 -3.81 -8.93 -15.66
CA LYS A 198 -2.93 -10.08 -15.39
C LYS A 198 -1.50 -9.67 -15.00
N LEU A 199 -0.96 -8.64 -15.66
CA LEU A 199 0.38 -8.13 -15.33
C LEU A 199 0.40 -7.39 -14.00
N TRP A 200 -0.70 -6.72 -13.66
CA TRP A 200 -0.82 -5.89 -12.46
C TRP A 200 -1.14 -6.68 -11.19
N GLN A 201 -1.85 -7.81 -11.33
CA GLN A 201 -2.32 -8.63 -10.21
C GLN A 201 -1.21 -8.96 -9.20
N GLY A 202 -0.02 -9.36 -9.65
CA GLY A 202 1.07 -9.81 -8.77
C GLY A 202 1.58 -8.76 -7.77
N PHE A 203 1.16 -7.51 -7.92
CA PHE A 203 1.52 -6.38 -7.05
C PHE A 203 0.28 -5.79 -6.37
N ASN A 204 -0.70 -6.61 -5.97
CA ASN A 204 -1.94 -6.17 -5.30
C ASN A 204 -2.73 -5.05 -6.00
N TYR A 205 -2.56 -4.92 -7.31
CA TYR A 205 -3.12 -3.80 -8.09
C TYR A 205 -2.70 -2.43 -7.51
N GLU A 206 -1.45 -2.30 -7.07
CA GLU A 206 -0.91 -1.05 -6.53
C GLU A 206 -0.71 0.02 -7.61
N TYR A 207 -1.06 1.25 -7.26
CA TYR A 207 -0.89 2.42 -8.12
C TYR A 207 -0.46 3.65 -7.32
N LEU A 208 0.24 4.56 -7.99
CA LEU A 208 0.62 5.87 -7.50
C LEU A 208 0.06 6.96 -8.42
N VAL A 209 -0.66 7.90 -7.82
CA VAL A 209 -1.11 9.13 -8.49
C VAL A 209 -0.41 10.33 -7.89
N LEU A 210 0.12 11.20 -8.75
CA LEU A 210 0.67 12.50 -8.38
C LEU A 210 -0.38 13.57 -8.64
N VAL A 211 -0.57 14.48 -7.67
CA VAL A 211 -1.76 15.33 -7.63
C VAL A 211 -1.34 16.77 -7.31
N PRO A 212 -1.57 17.73 -8.22
CA PRO A 212 -1.49 19.15 -7.89
C PRO A 212 -2.46 19.50 -6.77
N LYS A 213 -2.08 20.42 -5.87
CA LYS A 213 -2.85 20.73 -4.67
C LYS A 213 -4.30 21.13 -4.98
N GLU A 214 -4.53 21.81 -6.10
CA GLU A 214 -5.85 22.22 -6.59
C GLU A 214 -6.77 21.06 -7.00
N LYS A 215 -6.22 19.85 -7.23
CA LYS A 215 -6.98 18.63 -7.55
C LYS A 215 -7.17 17.70 -6.35
N GLN A 216 -6.80 18.11 -5.14
CA GLN A 216 -6.90 17.29 -3.93
C GLN A 216 -8.33 16.74 -3.74
N ASP A 217 -9.33 17.63 -3.73
CA ASP A 217 -10.73 17.25 -3.53
C ASP A 217 -11.22 16.24 -4.58
N ILE A 218 -10.76 16.37 -5.83
CA ILE A 218 -11.12 15.43 -6.92
C ILE A 218 -10.55 14.04 -6.63
N VAL A 219 -9.28 13.94 -6.24
CA VAL A 219 -8.66 12.65 -5.95
C VAL A 219 -9.25 12.00 -4.72
N GLU A 220 -9.51 12.76 -3.67
CA GLU A 220 -10.16 12.22 -2.47
C GLU A 220 -11.57 11.71 -2.77
N GLN A 221 -12.32 12.34 -3.69
CA GLN A 221 -13.58 11.80 -4.20
C GLN A 221 -13.42 10.53 -5.03
N ILE A 222 -12.39 10.44 -5.88
CA ILE A 222 -12.10 9.21 -6.66
C ILE A 222 -11.74 8.05 -5.74
N LEU A 223 -10.92 8.30 -4.73
CA LEU A 223 -10.51 7.29 -3.75
C LEU A 223 -11.67 6.90 -2.83
N GLY A 224 -12.51 7.85 -2.43
CA GLY A 224 -13.61 7.59 -1.50
C GLY A 224 -13.08 6.98 -0.21
N GLN A 225 -13.55 5.76 0.12
CA GLN A 225 -13.06 5.05 1.31
C GLN A 225 -11.61 4.54 1.16
N ASP A 226 -11.14 4.32 -0.08
CA ASP A 226 -9.75 3.91 -0.35
C ASP A 226 -8.76 5.06 0.00
N LEU A 227 -9.24 6.24 0.41
CA LEU A 227 -8.41 7.30 0.98
C LEU A 227 -7.75 6.85 2.29
N ASP A 228 -8.45 6.06 3.11
CA ASP A 228 -7.85 5.40 4.26
C ASP A 228 -7.06 4.17 3.79
N GLU A 229 -5.76 4.15 4.09
CA GLU A 229 -4.85 3.09 3.64
C GLU A 229 -5.24 1.73 4.19
N LYS A 230 -5.72 1.67 5.43
CA LYS A 230 -6.15 0.43 6.04
C LYS A 230 -7.38 -0.11 5.31
N ILE A 231 -8.35 0.74 5.00
CA ILE A 231 -9.53 0.33 4.22
C ILE A 231 -9.12 -0.16 2.82
N ALA A 232 -8.19 0.54 2.15
CA ALA A 232 -7.68 0.11 0.85
C ALA A 232 -7.01 -1.28 0.92
N TRP A 233 -6.23 -1.56 1.96
CA TRP A 233 -5.62 -2.87 2.19
C TRP A 233 -6.63 -3.96 2.62
N GLU A 234 -7.67 -3.62 3.37
CA GLU A 234 -8.78 -4.53 3.68
C GLU A 234 -9.50 -4.93 2.38
N LYS A 235 -9.71 -3.98 1.47
CA LYS A 235 -10.28 -4.24 0.14
C LYS A 235 -9.35 -5.08 -0.73
N ALA A 236 -8.04 -4.82 -0.74
CA ALA A 236 -7.06 -5.64 -1.46
C ALA A 236 -7.08 -7.09 -0.98
N LEU A 237 -7.14 -7.29 0.34
CA LEU A 237 -7.28 -8.61 0.95
C LEU A 237 -8.58 -9.30 0.49
N GLN A 238 -9.72 -8.59 0.46
CA GLN A 238 -11.00 -9.15 0.01
C GLN A 238 -10.96 -9.56 -1.47
N ILE A 239 -10.34 -8.76 -2.33
CA ILE A 239 -10.14 -9.06 -3.75
C ILE A 239 -9.31 -10.34 -3.89
N ALA A 240 -8.13 -10.39 -3.25
CA ALA A 240 -7.25 -11.54 -3.34
C ALA A 240 -7.89 -12.82 -2.76
N GLN A 241 -8.66 -12.71 -1.67
CA GLN A 241 -9.43 -13.84 -1.11
C GLN A 241 -10.54 -14.33 -2.05
N LYS A 242 -11.15 -13.44 -2.83
CA LYS A 242 -12.14 -13.83 -3.85
C LYS A 242 -11.44 -14.55 -5.01
N GLU A 243 -10.36 -13.98 -5.53
CA GLU A 243 -9.57 -14.59 -6.60
C GLU A 243 -9.03 -15.97 -6.20
N LEU A 244 -8.63 -16.16 -4.93
CA LEU A 244 -8.16 -17.44 -4.44
C LEU A 244 -9.24 -18.52 -4.45
N LYS A 245 -10.53 -18.14 -4.35
CA LYS A 245 -11.65 -19.09 -4.50
C LYS A 245 -11.80 -19.54 -5.95
N ASP A 246 -11.50 -18.66 -6.89
CA ASP A 246 -11.60 -18.93 -8.33
C ASP A 246 -10.38 -19.75 -8.82
N ASP A 247 -9.19 -19.50 -8.26
CA ASP A 247 -7.96 -20.28 -8.50
C ASP A 247 -7.15 -20.49 -7.21
N GLN A 248 -7.37 -21.63 -6.55
CA GLN A 248 -6.73 -21.99 -5.28
C GLN A 248 -5.22 -22.24 -5.40
N ASN A 249 -4.70 -22.44 -6.61
CA ASN A 249 -3.30 -22.73 -6.86
C ASN A 249 -2.50 -21.50 -7.29
N ASN A 250 -3.15 -20.35 -7.44
CA ASN A 250 -2.47 -19.12 -7.84
C ASN A 250 -1.50 -18.65 -6.75
N ILE A 251 -0.20 -18.81 -7.02
CA ILE A 251 0.87 -18.47 -6.08
C ILE A 251 0.95 -16.96 -5.81
N PHE A 252 0.64 -16.13 -6.80
CA PHE A 252 0.67 -14.68 -6.66
C PHE A 252 -0.52 -14.19 -5.86
N THR A 253 -1.70 -14.79 -6.01
CA THR A 253 -2.87 -14.46 -5.17
C THR A 253 -2.62 -14.76 -3.69
N LYS A 254 -1.99 -15.91 -3.37
CA LYS A 254 -1.60 -16.22 -1.98
C LYS A 254 -0.53 -15.25 -1.46
N PHE A 255 0.42 -14.87 -2.30
CA PHE A 255 1.44 -13.88 -1.93
C PHE A 255 0.83 -12.48 -1.73
N ASN A 256 -0.14 -12.09 -2.55
CA ASN A 256 -0.91 -10.86 -2.39
C ASN A 256 -1.62 -10.81 -1.03
N ILE A 257 -2.23 -11.92 -0.60
CA ILE A 257 -2.84 -12.06 0.73
C ILE A 257 -1.79 -11.88 1.84
N SER A 258 -0.61 -12.48 1.69
CA SER A 258 0.51 -12.31 2.63
C SER A 258 0.88 -10.82 2.80
N VAL A 259 1.07 -10.12 1.68
CA VAL A 259 1.38 -8.69 1.63
C VAL A 259 0.25 -7.85 2.23
N ALA A 260 -1.01 -8.13 1.90
CA ALA A 260 -2.15 -7.42 2.47
C ALA A 260 -2.23 -7.57 4.00
N TYR A 261 -1.99 -8.78 4.54
CA TYR A 261 -1.93 -8.97 5.99
C TYR A 261 -0.80 -8.18 6.65
N TYR A 262 0.32 -7.93 5.96
CA TYR A 262 1.41 -7.14 6.51
C TYR A 262 0.97 -5.70 6.78
N TYR A 263 0.36 -5.06 5.78
CA TYR A 263 -0.15 -3.69 5.92
C TYR A 263 -1.34 -3.59 6.89
N LEU A 264 -2.07 -4.68 7.12
CA LEU A 264 -3.11 -4.77 8.15
C LEU A 264 -2.57 -5.10 9.56
N GLY A 265 -1.26 -5.33 9.71
CA GLY A 265 -0.59 -5.60 10.98
C GLY A 265 -0.70 -7.04 11.48
N ASP A 266 -1.23 -7.97 10.69
CA ASP A 266 -1.29 -9.40 11.03
C ASP A 266 -0.04 -10.13 10.52
N TYR A 267 1.09 -9.85 11.18
CA TYR A 267 2.38 -10.38 10.77
C TYR A 267 2.45 -11.91 10.82
N GLN A 268 1.67 -12.53 11.72
CA GLN A 268 1.60 -14.00 11.81
C GLN A 268 0.96 -14.59 10.55
N LYS A 269 -0.14 -14.01 10.05
CA LYS A 269 -0.72 -14.45 8.79
C LYS A 269 0.13 -14.09 7.57
N THR A 270 0.85 -12.97 7.60
CA THR A 270 1.82 -12.65 6.54
C THR A 270 2.80 -13.80 6.32
N VAL A 271 3.47 -14.26 7.39
CA VAL A 271 4.47 -15.32 7.25
C VAL A 271 3.85 -16.67 6.91
N GLN A 272 2.66 -17.00 7.45
CA GLN A 272 1.94 -18.23 7.12
C GLN A 272 1.62 -18.33 5.62
N PHE A 273 1.01 -17.29 5.04
CA PHE A 273 0.70 -17.28 3.61
C PHE A 273 1.94 -17.23 2.73
N PHE A 274 3.00 -16.55 3.17
CA PHE A 274 4.27 -16.54 2.45
C PHE A 274 4.91 -17.94 2.41
N GLU A 275 4.96 -18.64 3.54
CA GLU A 275 5.55 -19.98 3.66
C GLU A 275 4.86 -21.02 2.75
N GLU A 276 3.55 -20.87 2.49
CA GLU A 276 2.83 -21.75 1.55
C GLU A 276 3.33 -21.67 0.10
N VAL A 277 3.90 -20.53 -0.29
CA VAL A 277 4.28 -20.24 -1.69
C VAL A 277 5.75 -19.95 -1.88
N GLU A 278 6.52 -19.75 -0.82
CA GLU A 278 7.92 -19.34 -0.89
C GLU A 278 8.76 -20.19 -1.85
N GLY A 279 8.66 -21.52 -1.77
CA GLY A 279 9.40 -22.44 -2.64
C GLY A 279 8.96 -22.43 -4.11
N LYS A 280 7.90 -21.70 -4.46
CA LYS A 280 7.32 -21.59 -5.80
C LYS A 280 7.43 -20.18 -6.37
N LEU A 281 7.65 -19.17 -5.53
CA LEU A 281 7.79 -17.79 -5.97
C LEU A 281 9.07 -17.61 -6.80
N PRO A 282 9.04 -16.74 -7.82
CA PRO A 282 10.27 -16.36 -8.49
C PRO A 282 11.29 -15.78 -7.51
N PHE A 283 12.58 -16.07 -7.70
CA PHE A 283 13.59 -15.71 -6.71
C PHE A 283 13.77 -14.20 -6.52
N ARG A 284 13.33 -13.38 -7.49
CA ARG A 284 13.33 -11.92 -7.44
C ARG A 284 12.13 -11.31 -6.73
N THR A 285 11.14 -12.10 -6.32
CA THR A 285 9.92 -11.58 -5.68
C THR A 285 10.23 -10.67 -4.49
N LEU A 286 11.14 -11.11 -3.62
CA LEU A 286 11.57 -10.32 -2.45
C LEU A 286 12.54 -9.18 -2.79
N TRP A 287 12.93 -9.00 -4.06
CA TRP A 287 13.60 -7.76 -4.50
C TRP A 287 12.60 -6.61 -4.66
N TYR A 288 11.32 -6.96 -4.80
CA TYR A 288 10.26 -6.00 -5.08
C TYR A 288 9.33 -5.82 -3.88
N GLN A 289 9.06 -6.89 -3.14
CA GLN A 289 8.09 -6.94 -2.05
C GLN A 289 8.73 -7.60 -0.82
N ILE A 290 9.21 -6.79 0.12
CA ILE A 290 9.98 -7.20 1.31
C ILE A 290 9.11 -7.45 2.55
N GLU A 291 7.80 -7.33 2.43
CA GLU A 291 6.83 -7.43 3.52
C GLU A 291 6.99 -8.72 4.35
N PRO A 292 7.27 -9.91 3.77
CA PRO A 292 7.54 -11.10 4.58
C PRO A 292 8.78 -10.97 5.47
N ILE A 293 9.85 -10.33 4.99
CA ILE A 293 11.08 -10.11 5.76
C ILE A 293 10.77 -9.18 6.95
N LEU A 294 10.04 -8.10 6.69
CA LEU A 294 9.61 -7.17 7.73
C LEU A 294 8.68 -7.84 8.74
N ALA A 295 7.77 -8.72 8.30
CA ALA A 295 6.91 -9.48 9.21
C ALA A 295 7.72 -10.42 10.13
N TYR A 296 8.71 -11.15 9.61
CA TYR A 296 9.60 -11.96 10.46
C TYR A 296 10.37 -11.10 11.46
N GLN A 297 10.80 -9.89 11.07
CA GLN A 297 11.44 -8.94 11.99
C GLN A 297 10.48 -8.53 13.12
N LYS A 298 9.22 -8.18 12.80
CA LYS A 298 8.19 -7.83 13.81
C LYS A 298 7.87 -8.98 14.76
N LEU A 299 7.90 -10.22 14.26
CA LEU A 299 7.73 -11.44 15.04
C LEU A 299 8.99 -11.87 15.81
N LYS A 300 10.08 -11.12 15.70
CA LYS A 300 11.40 -11.44 16.25
C LYS A 300 11.98 -12.78 15.79
N ASN A 301 11.54 -13.29 14.64
CA ASN A 301 12.15 -14.45 13.99
C ASN A 301 13.39 -14.01 13.21
N TYR A 302 14.43 -13.62 13.94
CA TYR A 302 15.64 -13.03 13.38
C TYR A 302 16.46 -14.00 12.54
N GLU A 303 16.45 -15.30 12.90
CA GLU A 303 17.08 -16.33 12.08
C GLU A 303 16.51 -16.32 10.66
N ARG A 304 15.19 -16.22 10.54
CA ARG A 304 14.55 -16.19 9.22
C ARG A 304 14.86 -14.93 8.43
N VAL A 305 14.91 -13.78 9.10
CA VAL A 305 15.33 -12.51 8.47
C VAL A 305 16.76 -12.62 7.92
N PHE A 306 17.71 -13.12 8.71
CA PHE A 306 19.08 -13.29 8.25
C PHE A 306 19.17 -14.29 7.08
N ALA A 307 18.47 -15.42 7.14
CA ALA A 307 18.46 -16.39 6.03
C ALA A 307 17.95 -15.78 4.71
N LEU A 308 16.84 -15.04 4.74
CA LEU A 308 16.26 -14.40 3.54
C LEU A 308 17.16 -13.27 3.02
N THR A 309 17.65 -12.42 3.91
CA THR A 309 18.51 -11.29 3.53
C THR A 309 19.86 -11.77 2.99
N ASP A 310 20.47 -12.80 3.59
CA ASP A 310 21.70 -13.41 3.08
C ASP A 310 21.49 -13.99 1.68
N GLN A 311 20.36 -14.65 1.42
CA GLN A 311 20.06 -15.17 0.08
C GLN A 311 20.00 -14.04 -0.95
N ILE A 312 19.37 -12.90 -0.62
CA ILE A 312 19.20 -11.79 -1.56
C ILE A 312 20.53 -11.05 -1.79
N LEU A 313 21.21 -10.67 -0.71
CA LEU A 313 22.45 -9.89 -0.75
C LEU A 313 23.61 -10.65 -1.40
N ASN A 314 23.60 -11.99 -1.35
CA ASN A 314 24.60 -12.84 -1.99
C ASN A 314 24.18 -13.34 -3.39
N LYS A 315 23.01 -12.94 -3.91
CA LYS A 315 22.50 -13.34 -5.23
C LYS A 315 22.17 -12.13 -6.08
N TYR A 316 23.21 -11.46 -6.59
CA TYR A 316 23.15 -10.34 -7.54
C TYR A 316 22.53 -9.02 -7.05
N ASN A 317 21.96 -8.94 -5.84
CA ASN A 317 21.32 -7.74 -5.30
C ASN A 317 22.02 -7.25 -4.02
N ARG A 318 23.34 -7.09 -4.09
CA ARG A 318 24.16 -6.71 -2.93
C ARG A 318 23.89 -5.29 -2.44
N ALA A 319 23.49 -4.38 -3.31
CA ALA A 319 23.25 -2.99 -2.94
C ALA A 319 21.81 -2.73 -2.47
N PHE A 320 21.08 -3.77 -2.04
CA PHE A 320 19.76 -3.60 -1.44
C PHE A 320 19.86 -3.02 -0.02
N SER A 321 19.89 -1.70 0.07
CA SER A 321 20.22 -0.95 1.29
C SER A 321 19.30 -1.23 2.48
N GLU A 322 18.01 -1.44 2.21
CA GLU A 322 16.94 -1.67 3.18
C GLU A 322 17.18 -2.95 3.98
N LEU A 323 17.79 -3.97 3.36
CA LEU A 323 18.08 -5.23 4.04
C LEU A 323 19.21 -5.06 5.08
N TYR A 324 20.18 -4.21 4.81
CA TYR A 324 21.22 -3.86 5.80
C TYR A 324 20.64 -3.03 6.94
N GLN A 325 19.72 -2.10 6.64
CA GLN A 325 19.01 -1.35 7.67
C GLN A 325 18.25 -2.30 8.61
N ILE A 326 17.47 -3.23 8.07
CA ILE A 326 16.74 -4.26 8.83
C ILE A 326 17.67 -5.10 9.72
N ARG A 327 18.80 -5.57 9.16
CA ARG A 327 19.79 -6.36 9.91
C ARG A 327 20.44 -5.55 11.04
N GLY A 328 20.75 -4.28 10.80
CA GLY A 328 21.28 -3.38 11.83
C GLY A 328 20.29 -3.16 12.98
N GLU A 329 19.02 -2.95 12.67
CA GLU A 329 17.94 -2.82 13.68
C GLU A 329 17.81 -4.09 14.53
N ILE A 330 17.94 -5.27 13.92
CA ILE A 330 17.93 -6.55 14.64
C ILE A 330 19.12 -6.65 15.60
N TYR A 331 20.33 -6.30 15.15
CA TYR A 331 21.50 -6.31 16.03
C TYR A 331 21.37 -5.29 17.17
N GLN A 332 20.74 -4.14 16.91
CA GLN A 332 20.43 -3.16 17.93
C GLN A 332 19.44 -3.69 18.98
N ASP A 333 18.35 -4.37 18.57
CA ASP A 333 17.40 -5.02 19.50
C ASP A 333 18.08 -6.11 20.35
N GLN A 334 19.13 -6.77 19.81
CA GLN A 334 19.94 -7.75 20.53
C GLN A 334 21.05 -7.13 21.41
N GLY A 335 21.22 -5.80 21.41
CA GLY A 335 22.29 -5.10 22.12
C GLY A 335 23.70 -5.27 21.52
N LYS A 336 23.80 -5.74 20.27
CA LYS A 336 25.06 -5.96 19.55
C LYS A 336 25.43 -4.72 18.73
N ASN A 337 25.77 -3.63 19.42
CA ASN A 337 25.93 -2.30 18.82
C ASN A 337 27.01 -2.25 17.73
N ASP A 338 28.14 -2.94 17.89
CA ASP A 338 29.22 -2.95 16.89
C ASP A 338 28.72 -3.54 15.56
N LEU A 339 28.02 -4.67 15.61
CA LEU A 339 27.42 -5.30 14.43
C LEU A 339 26.31 -4.46 13.82
N ALA A 340 25.50 -3.78 14.64
CA ALA A 340 24.48 -2.86 14.16
C ALA A 340 25.12 -1.71 13.36
N GLN A 341 26.20 -1.12 13.88
CA GLN A 341 26.94 -0.06 13.22
C GLN A 341 27.54 -0.51 11.88
N GLU A 342 28.08 -1.72 11.80
CA GLU A 342 28.58 -2.29 10.54
C GLU A 342 27.48 -2.41 9.48
N GLU A 343 26.30 -2.87 9.86
CA GLU A 343 25.17 -3.00 8.93
C GLU A 343 24.61 -1.63 8.52
N PHE A 344 24.46 -0.67 9.45
CA PHE A 344 24.05 0.70 9.11
C PHE A 344 25.07 1.43 8.22
N ALA A 345 26.37 1.14 8.37
CA ALA A 345 27.39 1.66 7.48
C ALA A 345 27.21 1.13 6.04
N LYS A 346 26.85 -0.15 5.88
CA LYS A 346 26.52 -0.73 4.56
C LYS A 346 25.24 -0.12 4.00
N ALA A 347 24.20 0.04 4.81
CA ALA A 347 22.95 0.68 4.39
C ALA A 347 23.22 2.08 3.82
N ARG A 348 24.00 2.91 4.53
CA ARG A 348 24.40 4.26 4.07
C ARG A 348 25.31 4.23 2.84
N PHE A 349 26.17 3.23 2.71
CA PHE A 349 27.06 3.12 1.55
C PHE A 349 26.26 2.86 0.25
N TYR A 350 25.18 2.08 0.35
CA TYR A 350 24.35 1.73 -0.80
C TYR A 350 23.16 2.68 -1.04
N LYS A 351 22.83 3.58 -0.09
CA LYS A 351 21.66 4.49 -0.12
C LYS A 351 22.01 5.97 -0.26
#